data_AF-Q9GIT9-F1
#
_entry.id   AF-Q9GIT9-F1
#
_cell.length_a   1.000
_cell.length_b   1.000
_cell.length_c   1.000
_cell.angle_alpha   90.00
_cell.angle_beta   90.00
_cell.angle_gamma   90.00
#
_symmetry.space_group_name_H-M   'P 1'
#
loop_
_entity.id
_entity.type
_entity.pdbx_description
1 polymer ?
#
loop_
_entity_poly.entity_id
_entity_poly.type
_entity_poly.pdbx_seq_one_letter_code
_entity_poly.pdbx_strand_id
1 'polypeptide(L)'
;MRDPWVSVGGFVWMLTLLGARVTLCRETPDDFVTQWKSECHFLNGTERVRYVARWSYNQQQFLHFDSDTGVFKADDLLGVPNAESLNSQKEVLEQERAAVDTFCRHNYGILEDFLHRRRVNPKVKVSRSNNEDPNKPHMLICNVNGFYPYAITVHWYKNGQKDPGVLSSELLQNGDWTGQ
;
A
#
# COMPACT_ATOMS: atom_id res chain seq x y z
N MET A 1 -86.71 16.27 -12.76
CA MET A 1 -87.62 16.15 -11.60
C MET A 1 -87.07 15.05 -10.70
N ARG A 2 -87.02 15.34 -9.39
CA ARG A 2 -86.66 14.52 -8.20
C ARG A 2 -87.12 13.05 -8.31
N ASP A 3 -86.49 11.99 -7.78
CA ASP A 3 -85.75 11.64 -6.54
C ASP A 3 -85.32 10.13 -6.73
N PRO A 4 -84.85 9.33 -5.74
CA PRO A 4 -83.85 9.51 -4.67
C PRO A 4 -82.86 8.31 -4.51
N TRP A 5 -81.68 8.58 -3.94
CA TRP A 5 -80.89 7.71 -3.05
C TRP A 5 -80.88 6.16 -3.21
N VAL A 6 -79.74 5.63 -3.66
CA VAL A 6 -79.14 4.43 -3.02
C VAL A 6 -77.67 4.73 -2.75
N SER A 7 -77.38 5.08 -1.50
CA SER A 7 -76.02 5.03 -0.94
C SER A 7 -75.63 3.57 -0.74
N VAL A 8 -74.71 3.05 -1.55
CA VAL A 8 -73.83 1.96 -1.12
C VAL A 8 -72.45 2.58 -0.94
N GLY A 9 -72.06 2.70 0.32
CA GLY A 9 -70.76 3.22 0.71
C GLY A 9 -69.62 2.24 0.39
N GLY A 10 -68.41 2.79 0.46
CA GLY A 10 -67.20 2.02 0.69
C GLY A 10 -66.40 1.69 -0.57
N PHE A 11 -65.52 2.61 -0.93
CA PHE A 11 -64.06 2.43 -1.04
C PHE A 11 -63.52 3.37 -2.13
N VAL A 12 -63.36 4.64 -1.75
CA VAL A 12 -62.43 5.54 -2.45
C VAL A 12 -61.04 4.96 -2.20
N TRP A 13 -60.49 4.28 -3.20
CA TRP A 13 -59.10 3.89 -3.21
C TRP A 13 -58.25 5.15 -3.07
N MET A 14 -57.75 5.41 -1.86
CA MET A 14 -56.63 6.31 -1.68
C MET A 14 -55.49 5.77 -2.53
N LEU A 15 -55.13 6.50 -3.59
CA LEU A 15 -53.82 6.39 -4.22
C LEU A 15 -52.80 6.64 -3.13
N THR A 16 -52.29 5.56 -2.55
CA THR A 16 -51.06 5.61 -1.77
C THR A 16 -49.97 5.97 -2.76
N LEU A 17 -49.56 7.24 -2.74
CA LEU A 17 -48.27 7.66 -3.25
C LEU A 17 -47.24 6.81 -2.49
N LEU A 18 -46.83 5.68 -3.07
CA LEU A 18 -45.57 5.07 -2.72
C LEU A 18 -44.53 6.15 -2.98
N GLY A 19 -44.12 6.83 -1.92
CA GLY A 19 -42.89 7.59 -1.87
C GLY A 19 -41.75 6.61 -2.09
N ALA A 20 -41.54 6.21 -3.34
CA ALA A 20 -40.25 5.74 -3.78
C ALA A 20 -39.32 6.91 -3.48
N ARG A 21 -38.57 6.80 -2.38
CA ARG A 21 -37.30 7.50 -2.28
C ARG A 21 -36.51 7.00 -3.48
N VAL A 22 -36.56 7.75 -4.57
CA VAL A 22 -35.55 7.70 -5.60
C VAL A 22 -34.30 8.17 -4.87
N THR A 23 -33.61 7.22 -4.25
CA THR A 23 -32.21 7.39 -3.93
C THR A 23 -31.58 7.63 -5.29
N LEU A 24 -31.31 8.89 -5.61
CA LEU A 24 -30.47 9.24 -6.72
C LEU A 24 -29.14 8.56 -6.42
N CYS A 25 -28.94 7.35 -6.96
CA CYS A 25 -27.62 6.76 -7.06
C CYS A 25 -26.83 7.78 -7.87
N ARG A 26 -26.03 8.60 -7.19
CA ARG A 26 -25.05 9.46 -7.85
C ARG A 26 -24.14 8.48 -8.56
N GLU A 27 -24.23 8.41 -9.89
CA GLU A 27 -23.30 7.62 -10.69
C GLU A 27 -21.90 7.96 -10.21
N THR A 28 -21.17 6.94 -9.74
CA THR A 28 -19.77 7.12 -9.42
C THR A 28 -19.07 7.48 -10.71
N PRO A 29 -18.32 8.59 -10.78
CA PRO A 29 -17.59 8.93 -11.99
C PRO A 29 -16.66 7.78 -12.35
N ASP A 30 -16.52 7.50 -13.65
CA ASP A 30 -15.53 6.57 -14.15
C ASP A 30 -14.13 7.04 -13.72
N ASP A 31 -13.30 6.11 -13.25
CA ASP A 31 -11.92 6.38 -12.84
C ASP A 31 -10.94 5.62 -13.74
N PHE A 32 -9.95 6.37 -14.23
CA PHE A 32 -8.93 5.87 -15.15
C PHE A 32 -7.57 6.30 -14.63
N VAL A 33 -6.84 5.35 -14.04
CA VAL A 33 -5.58 5.60 -13.35
C VAL A 33 -4.42 5.08 -14.19
N THR A 34 -3.52 5.99 -14.55
CA THR A 34 -2.20 5.62 -15.08
C THR A 34 -1.16 5.78 -13.98
N GLN A 35 -0.27 4.81 -13.85
CA GLN A 35 0.82 4.86 -12.89
C GLN A 35 2.14 4.51 -13.58
N TRP A 36 3.17 5.30 -13.28
CA TRP A 36 4.55 5.00 -13.64
C TRP A 36 5.38 4.84 -12.38
N LYS A 37 6.19 3.80 -12.31
CA LYS A 37 7.14 3.55 -11.22
C LYS A 37 8.55 3.41 -11.78
N SER A 38 9.49 4.14 -11.19
CA SER A 38 10.93 4.00 -11.40
C SER A 38 11.53 3.39 -10.14
N GLU A 39 11.95 2.13 -10.23
CA GLU A 39 12.45 1.35 -9.10
C GLU A 39 13.97 1.14 -9.22
N CYS A 40 14.67 1.34 -8.11
CA CYS A 40 16.09 1.04 -7.98
C CYS A 40 16.28 -0.01 -6.88
N HIS A 41 16.71 -1.20 -7.26
CA HIS A 41 16.96 -2.31 -6.35
C HIS A 41 18.45 -2.40 -6.06
N PHE A 42 18.84 -2.12 -4.82
CA PHE A 42 20.22 -2.08 -4.35
C PHE A 42 20.57 -3.37 -3.59
N LEU A 43 21.52 -4.16 -4.11
CA LEU A 43 21.99 -5.38 -3.47
C LEU A 43 23.45 -5.19 -3.06
N ASN A 44 23.75 -5.42 -1.77
CA ASN A 44 25.06 -5.16 -1.16
C ASN A 44 25.52 -3.70 -1.37
N GLY A 45 24.68 -2.75 -0.96
CA GLY A 45 24.93 -1.33 -1.23
C GLY A 45 24.77 -1.06 -2.73
N THR A 46 25.80 -0.47 -3.35
CA THR A 46 25.78 -0.16 -4.78
C THR A 46 26.52 -1.20 -5.62
N GLU A 47 27.00 -2.31 -5.06
CA GLU A 47 27.73 -3.32 -5.84
C GLU A 47 26.91 -3.82 -7.04
N ARG A 48 25.64 -4.20 -6.79
CA ARG A 48 24.69 -4.56 -7.84
C ARG A 48 23.44 -3.69 -7.73
N VAL A 49 23.11 -3.03 -8.84
CA VAL A 49 21.96 -2.12 -8.94
C VAL A 49 21.13 -2.56 -10.14
N ARG A 50 19.84 -2.81 -9.90
CA ARG A 50 18.87 -3.11 -10.96
C ARG A 50 17.84 -2.00 -11.04
N TYR A 51 17.66 -1.46 -12.24
CA TYR A 51 16.65 -0.45 -12.53
C TYR A 51 15.46 -1.10 -13.24
N VAL A 52 14.25 -0.79 -12.78
CA VAL A 52 13.01 -1.26 -13.39
C VAL A 52 12.05 -0.09 -13.53
N ALA A 53 11.63 0.20 -14.76
CA ALA A 53 10.58 1.17 -15.04
C ALA A 53 9.29 0.41 -15.37
N ARG A 54 8.17 0.73 -14.72
CA ARG A 54 6.88 0.02 -14.87
C ARG A 54 5.76 0.99 -15.22
N TRP A 55 4.92 0.61 -16.18
CA TRP A 55 3.71 1.32 -16.55
C TRP A 55 2.49 0.46 -16.27
N SER A 56 1.53 1.04 -15.56
CA SER A 56 0.28 0.39 -15.19
C SER A 56 -0.92 1.24 -15.57
N TYR A 57 -2.00 0.56 -15.96
CA TYR A 57 -3.32 1.14 -16.18
C TYR A 57 -4.32 0.42 -15.29
N ASN A 58 -5.10 1.16 -14.49
CA ASN A 58 -6.10 0.60 -13.56
C ASN A 58 -5.56 -0.58 -12.74
N GLN A 59 -4.38 -0.39 -12.13
CA GLN A 59 -3.65 -1.38 -11.32
C GLN A 59 -3.03 -2.55 -12.07
N GLN A 60 -3.29 -2.68 -13.38
CA GLN A 60 -2.67 -3.71 -14.21
C GLN A 60 -1.42 -3.16 -14.89
N GLN A 61 -0.26 -3.73 -14.56
CA GLN A 61 0.97 -3.44 -15.31
C GLN A 61 0.86 -4.01 -16.72
N PHE A 62 1.19 -3.19 -17.73
CA PHE A 62 1.13 -3.60 -19.13
C PHE A 62 2.48 -3.53 -19.83
N LEU A 63 3.45 -2.80 -19.29
CA LEU A 63 4.77 -2.60 -19.88
C LEU A 63 5.81 -2.41 -18.77
N HIS A 64 7.00 -2.98 -18.95
CA HIS A 64 8.17 -2.63 -18.15
C HIS A 64 9.47 -2.59 -18.95
N PHE A 65 10.42 -1.79 -18.48
CA PHE A 65 11.85 -1.91 -18.81
C PHE A 65 12.57 -2.54 -17.62
N ASP A 66 13.52 -3.43 -17.89
CA ASP A 66 14.36 -4.06 -16.87
C ASP A 66 15.83 -3.98 -17.29
N SER A 67 16.67 -3.33 -16.49
CA SER A 67 18.09 -3.13 -16.79
C SER A 67 18.86 -4.42 -17.00
N ASP A 68 18.45 -5.52 -16.36
CA ASP A 68 19.08 -6.84 -16.54
C ASP A 68 18.87 -7.39 -17.96
N THR A 69 17.80 -6.96 -18.63
CA THR A 69 17.48 -7.35 -20.01
C THR A 69 17.79 -6.24 -21.02
N GLY A 70 17.82 -4.99 -20.56
CA GLY A 70 18.12 -3.81 -21.35
C GLY A 70 17.07 -3.47 -22.41
N VAL A 71 15.84 -3.96 -22.29
CA VAL A 71 14.74 -3.72 -23.25
C VAL A 71 13.40 -3.59 -22.55
N PHE A 72 12.44 -2.98 -23.24
CA PHE A 72 11.04 -2.97 -22.84
C PHE A 72 10.36 -4.30 -23.17
N LYS A 73 9.49 -4.76 -22.28
CA LYS A 73 8.67 -5.96 -22.44
C LYS A 73 7.23 -5.64 -22.11
N ALA A 74 6.32 -6.13 -22.94
CA ALA A 74 4.89 -6.07 -22.69
C ALA A 74 4.51 -7.17 -21.69
N ASP A 75 3.77 -6.81 -20.65
CA ASP A 75 3.19 -7.74 -19.66
C ASP A 75 1.73 -8.08 -19.98
N ASP A 76 1.10 -7.27 -20.84
CA ASP A 76 -0.25 -7.43 -21.37
C ASP A 76 -0.27 -7.04 -22.86
N LEU A 77 -1.30 -7.47 -23.59
CA LEU A 77 -1.58 -7.09 -24.98
C LEU A 77 -1.57 -5.56 -25.19
N LEU A 78 -2.04 -4.78 -24.21
CA LEU A 78 -2.01 -3.31 -24.27
C LEU A 78 -0.58 -2.77 -24.47
N GLY A 79 0.44 -3.44 -23.92
CA GLY A 79 1.83 -2.97 -23.96
C GLY A 79 2.64 -3.40 -25.16
N VAL A 80 2.12 -4.32 -25.99
CA VAL A 80 2.82 -4.80 -27.19
C VAL A 80 3.22 -3.66 -28.13
N PRO A 81 2.31 -2.76 -28.56
CA PRO A 81 2.69 -1.65 -29.46
C PRO A 81 3.68 -0.69 -28.79
N ASN A 82 3.57 -0.48 -27.47
CA ASN A 82 4.51 0.37 -26.74
C ASN A 82 5.91 -0.25 -26.68
N ALA A 83 6.02 -1.54 -26.38
CA ALA A 83 7.30 -2.24 -26.31
C ALA A 83 8.02 -2.23 -27.67
N GLU A 84 7.32 -2.52 -28.76
CA GLU A 84 7.89 -2.47 -30.12
C GLU A 84 8.37 -1.06 -30.47
N SER A 85 7.54 -0.04 -30.25
CA SER A 85 7.87 1.35 -30.54
C SER A 85 9.08 1.83 -29.73
N LEU A 86 9.10 1.59 -28.41
CA LEU A 86 10.18 2.05 -27.54
C LEU A 86 11.48 1.28 -27.79
N ASN A 87 11.40 -0.03 -28.07
CA ASN A 87 12.59 -0.82 -28.41
C ASN A 87 13.19 -0.44 -29.77
N SER A 88 12.40 0.13 -30.69
CA SER A 88 12.91 0.64 -31.97
C SER A 88 13.65 1.98 -31.84
N GLN A 89 13.43 2.71 -30.75
CA GLN A 89 14.03 4.02 -30.49
C GLN A 89 15.33 3.88 -29.71
N LYS A 90 16.45 3.91 -30.44
CA LYS A 90 17.79 3.71 -29.85
C LYS A 90 18.11 4.66 -28.70
N GLU A 91 17.79 5.95 -28.85
CA GLU A 91 18.06 6.98 -27.84
C GLU A 91 17.31 6.68 -26.52
N VAL A 92 16.05 6.24 -26.62
CA VAL A 92 15.23 5.88 -25.46
C VAL A 92 15.83 4.66 -24.74
N LEU A 93 16.18 3.61 -25.48
CA LEU A 93 16.80 2.42 -24.89
C LEU A 93 18.14 2.73 -24.22
N GLU A 94 18.98 3.56 -24.83
CA GLU A 94 20.26 3.96 -24.26
C GLU A 94 20.07 4.78 -22.98
N GLN A 95 19.10 5.69 -22.95
CA GLN A 95 18.75 6.47 -21.76
C GLN A 95 18.28 5.57 -20.61
N GLU A 96 17.38 4.63 -20.88
CA GLU A 96 16.85 3.71 -19.85
C GLU A 96 17.92 2.76 -19.32
N ARG A 97 18.83 2.27 -20.19
CA ARG A 97 19.99 1.49 -19.76
C ARG A 97 20.94 2.30 -18.86
N ALA A 98 21.14 3.58 -19.18
CA ALA A 98 21.99 4.47 -18.40
C ALA A 98 21.39 4.85 -17.03
N ALA A 99 20.07 4.68 -16.83
CA ALA A 99 19.37 5.04 -15.59
C ALA A 99 19.91 4.32 -14.34
N VAL A 100 20.54 3.16 -14.49
CA VAL A 100 21.25 2.47 -13.40
C VAL A 100 22.29 3.40 -12.74
N ASP A 101 23.06 4.13 -13.55
CA ASP A 101 24.12 5.00 -13.04
C ASP A 101 23.64 6.44 -12.88
N THR A 102 22.94 6.98 -13.88
CA THR A 102 22.54 8.40 -13.92
C THR A 102 21.42 8.72 -12.94
N PHE A 103 20.55 7.76 -12.64
CA PHE A 103 19.44 7.93 -11.71
C PHE A 103 19.66 7.15 -10.41
N CYS A 104 19.82 5.82 -10.47
CA CYS A 104 19.86 5.01 -9.26
C CYS A 104 21.10 5.27 -8.39
N ARG A 105 22.32 5.10 -8.93
CA ARG A 105 23.55 5.34 -8.15
C ARG A 105 23.69 6.80 -7.73
N HIS A 106 23.35 7.71 -8.63
CA HIS A 106 23.35 9.15 -8.32
C HIS A 106 22.48 9.45 -7.10
N ASN A 107 21.22 9.01 -7.10
CA ASN A 107 20.30 9.24 -5.98
C ASN A 107 20.70 8.47 -4.72
N TYR A 108 21.28 7.28 -4.84
CA TYR A 108 21.82 6.55 -3.69
C TYR A 108 22.85 7.40 -2.95
N GLY A 109 23.79 8.01 -3.68
CA GLY A 109 24.81 8.89 -3.09
C GLY A 109 24.22 10.11 -2.40
N ILE A 110 23.16 10.71 -2.96
CA ILE A 110 22.46 11.85 -2.36
C ILE A 110 21.73 11.45 -1.07
N LEU A 111 21.08 10.27 -1.08
CA LEU A 111 20.20 9.83 0.01
C LEU A 111 20.93 8.98 1.07
N GLU A 112 22.22 8.68 0.88
CA GLU A 112 22.97 7.78 1.75
C GLU A 112 22.93 8.22 3.23
N ASP A 113 23.21 9.49 3.49
CA ASP A 113 23.25 10.02 4.85
C ASP A 113 21.85 10.09 5.48
N PHE A 114 20.83 10.45 4.71
CA PHE A 114 19.47 10.66 5.20
C PHE A 114 18.66 9.36 5.39
N LEU A 115 18.89 8.35 4.53
CA LEU A 115 18.15 7.09 4.55
C LEU A 115 19.02 5.95 5.08
N HIS A 116 20.13 5.64 4.42
CA HIS A 116 20.89 4.42 4.71
C HIS A 116 21.64 4.49 6.05
N ARG A 117 22.22 5.66 6.37
CA ARG A 117 22.98 5.88 7.62
C ARG A 117 22.13 6.40 8.77
N ARG A 118 20.88 6.79 8.53
CA ARG A 118 19.97 7.26 9.59
C ARG A 118 19.79 6.19 10.66
N ARG A 119 19.94 6.58 11.92
CA ARG A 119 19.67 5.74 13.09
C ARG A 119 18.83 6.52 14.08
N VAL A 120 17.72 5.93 14.51
CA VAL A 120 16.88 6.47 15.58
C VAL A 120 16.71 5.37 16.62
N ASN A 121 17.10 5.67 17.85
CA ASN A 121 17.04 4.71 18.95
C ASN A 121 15.58 4.42 19.34
N PRO A 122 15.23 3.15 19.64
CA PRO A 122 13.90 2.81 20.12
C PRO A 122 13.63 3.44 21.48
N LYS A 123 12.37 3.82 21.72
CA LYS A 123 11.85 4.10 23.05
C LYS A 123 11.11 2.86 23.52
N VAL A 124 11.46 2.40 24.72
CA VAL A 124 10.95 1.15 25.28
C VAL A 124 10.14 1.45 26.53
N LYS A 125 8.92 0.92 26.60
CA LYS A 125 8.06 0.99 27.78
C LYS A 125 7.52 -0.38 28.12
N VAL A 126 7.84 -0.86 29.32
CA VAL A 126 7.25 -2.08 29.87
C VAL A 126 6.06 -1.72 30.74
N SER A 127 4.94 -2.37 30.50
CA SER A 127 3.72 -2.21 31.28
C SER A 127 3.07 -3.56 31.56
N ARG A 128 2.29 -3.64 32.64
CA ARG A 128 1.40 -4.78 32.86
C ARG A 128 0.24 -4.70 31.87
N SER A 129 -0.18 -5.85 31.34
CA SER A 129 -1.44 -5.96 30.61
C SER A 129 -2.60 -5.66 31.56
N ASN A 130 -3.53 -4.82 31.12
CA ASN A 130 -4.78 -4.56 31.82
C ASN A 130 -5.71 -5.77 31.62
N ASN A 131 -5.51 -6.82 32.40
CA ASN A 131 -6.43 -7.96 32.46
C ASN A 131 -7.38 -7.75 33.64
N GLU A 132 -8.64 -7.46 33.35
CA GLU A 132 -9.73 -7.44 34.33
C GLU A 132 -10.19 -8.85 34.71
N ASP A 133 -9.84 -9.86 33.91
CA ASP A 133 -10.15 -11.26 34.16
C ASP A 133 -9.13 -11.89 35.13
N PRO A 134 -9.56 -12.28 36.35
CA PRO A 134 -8.67 -12.88 37.35
C PRO A 134 -8.16 -14.28 36.95
N ASN A 135 -8.80 -14.94 35.98
CA ASN A 135 -8.38 -16.27 35.51
C ASN A 135 -7.32 -16.21 34.40
N LYS A 136 -6.99 -15.03 33.87
CA LYS A 136 -5.96 -14.87 32.84
C LYS A 136 -4.59 -14.60 33.46
N PRO A 137 -3.51 -15.22 32.95
CA PRO A 137 -2.17 -14.92 33.42
C PRO A 137 -1.86 -13.44 33.22
N HIS A 138 -1.17 -12.84 34.19
CA HIS A 138 -0.72 -11.46 34.09
C HIS A 138 0.40 -11.36 33.06
N MET A 139 0.09 -10.78 31.91
CA MET A 139 1.08 -10.55 30.87
C MET A 139 1.82 -9.23 31.10
N LEU A 140 3.09 -9.20 30.71
CA LEU A 140 3.84 -7.97 30.53
C LEU A 140 3.86 -7.62 29.04
N ILE A 141 3.74 -6.34 28.74
CA ILE A 141 3.79 -5.79 27.39
C ILE A 141 5.05 -4.92 27.32
N CYS A 142 5.90 -5.21 26.34
CA CYS A 142 7.02 -4.35 25.97
C CYS A 142 6.62 -3.59 24.71
N ASN A 143 6.30 -2.31 24.85
CA ASN A 143 6.05 -1.43 23.72
C ASN A 143 7.39 -0.81 23.28
N VAL A 144 7.80 -1.09 22.05
CA VAL A 144 9.04 -0.60 21.44
C VAL A 144 8.66 0.27 20.26
N ASN A 145 8.99 1.55 20.27
CA ASN A 145 8.55 2.47 19.22
C ASN A 145 9.60 3.49 18.81
N GLY A 146 9.35 4.15 17.68
CA GLY A 146 10.11 5.32 17.25
C GLY A 146 11.51 5.00 16.74
N PHE A 147 11.76 3.77 16.27
CA PHE A 147 13.09 3.35 15.81
C PHE A 147 13.23 3.33 14.29
N TYR A 148 14.47 3.46 13.83
CA TYR A 148 14.87 3.30 12.44
C TYR A 148 16.35 2.85 12.36
N PRO A 149 16.74 1.90 11.50
CA PRO A 149 15.93 1.19 10.51
C PRO A 149 14.97 0.16 11.13
N TYR A 150 14.14 -0.46 10.29
CA TYR A 150 13.09 -1.40 10.68
C TYR A 150 13.56 -2.77 11.18
N ALA A 151 14.87 -3.04 11.17
CA ALA A 151 15.43 -4.27 11.72
C ALA A 151 15.63 -4.12 13.24
N ILE A 152 14.88 -4.91 14.02
CA ILE A 152 14.98 -4.93 15.49
C ILE A 152 14.91 -6.35 16.03
N THR A 153 15.48 -6.56 17.22
CA THR A 153 15.35 -7.82 17.95
C THR A 153 15.03 -7.52 19.40
N VAL A 154 13.97 -8.14 19.92
CA VAL A 154 13.50 -7.97 21.30
C VAL A 154 13.58 -9.30 22.02
N HIS A 155 14.13 -9.30 23.23
CA HIS A 155 14.28 -10.49 24.05
C HIS A 155 13.75 -10.23 25.46
N TRP A 156 13.08 -11.23 26.03
CA TRP A 156 12.64 -11.24 27.42
C TRP A 156 13.51 -12.17 28.26
N TYR A 157 13.78 -11.76 29.49
CA TYR A 157 14.49 -12.57 30.48
C TYR A 157 13.72 -12.56 31.79
N LYS A 158 13.57 -13.74 32.40
CA LYS A 158 13.01 -13.93 33.74
C LYS A 158 14.09 -14.51 34.63
N ASN A 159 14.48 -13.76 35.67
CA ASN A 159 15.55 -14.16 36.59
C ASN A 159 16.86 -14.53 35.86
N GLY A 160 17.20 -13.79 34.81
CA GLY A 160 18.40 -14.01 34.01
C GLY A 160 18.31 -15.11 32.94
N GLN A 161 17.21 -15.87 32.87
CA GLN A 161 17.00 -16.88 31.83
C GLN A 161 16.09 -16.33 30.72
N LYS A 162 16.44 -16.57 29.46
CA LYS A 162 15.65 -16.14 28.30
C LYS A 162 14.28 -16.82 28.35
N ASP A 163 13.20 -16.03 28.26
CA ASP A 163 11.84 -16.53 28.30
C ASP A 163 11.42 -17.03 26.90
N PRO A 164 11.03 -18.30 26.73
CA PRO A 164 10.55 -18.81 25.46
C PRO A 164 9.08 -18.47 25.17
N GLY A 165 8.30 -18.06 26.18
CA GLY A 165 6.85 -17.81 26.08
C GLY A 165 6.47 -16.43 25.53
N VAL A 166 7.29 -15.86 24.64
CA VAL A 166 7.10 -14.49 24.12
C VAL A 166 6.22 -14.50 22.89
N LEU A 167 5.21 -13.61 22.90
CA LEU A 167 4.42 -13.27 21.72
C LEU A 167 4.85 -11.89 21.22
N SER A 168 5.06 -11.75 19.91
CA SER A 168 5.42 -10.48 19.26
C SER A 168 4.39 -10.15 18.19
N SER A 169 4.05 -8.87 18.08
CA SER A 169 3.28 -8.36 16.95
C SER A 169 4.13 -8.30 15.69
N GLU A 170 3.48 -8.16 14.54
CA GLU A 170 4.15 -7.71 13.32
C GLU A 170 4.66 -6.28 13.50
N LEU A 171 5.72 -5.95 12.75
CA LEU A 171 6.26 -4.59 12.69
C LEU A 171 5.26 -3.67 11.98
N LEU A 172 4.99 -2.51 12.59
CA LEU A 172 4.15 -1.48 12.00
C LEU A 172 5.01 -0.29 11.55
N GLN A 173 4.73 0.22 10.35
CA GLN A 173 5.33 1.46 9.84
C GLN A 173 4.43 2.65 10.17
N ASN A 174 4.95 3.63 10.91
CA ASN A 174 4.16 4.77 11.40
C ASN A 174 3.90 5.84 10.33
N GLY A 175 4.57 5.77 9.17
CA GLY A 175 4.50 6.79 8.11
C GLY A 175 5.36 8.04 8.36
N ASP A 176 6.07 8.12 9.48
CA ASP A 176 6.99 9.21 9.85
C ASP A 176 8.47 8.80 9.82
N TRP A 177 8.79 7.73 9.07
CA TRP A 177 10.10 7.09 9.02
C TRP A 177 10.52 6.39 10.31
N THR A 178 9.57 6.00 11.17
CA THR A 178 9.83 5.14 12.33
C THR A 178 8.91 3.91 12.37
N GLY A 179 9.38 2.86 13.05
CA GLY A 179 8.63 1.63 13.28
C GLY A 179 8.19 1.47 14.75
N GLN A 180 7.28 0.52 14.98
CA GLN A 180 6.86 0.01 16.29
C GLN A 180 6.52 -1.48 16.23
#